data_AF-A0A409VLQ3-F1
#
_entry.id   AF-A0A409VLQ3-F1
#
_cell.length_a   1.000
_cell.length_b   1.000
_cell.length_c   1.000
_cell.angle_alpha   90.00
_cell.angle_beta   90.00
_cell.angle_gamma   90.00
#
_symmetry.space_group_name_H-M   'P 1'
#
loop_
_entity.id
_entity.type
_entity.pdbx_description
1 polymer ?
#
loop_
_entity_poly.entity_id
_entity_poly.type
_entity_poly.pdbx_seq_one_letter_code
_entity_poly.pdbx_strand_id
1 'polypeptide(L)'
;MSNAIDPQEIARADTIAFHFYTKLFYVINQARATEGPNPNAKSDKWFNLESPDSELLPKEARDAFKSISSLIPSPGIEPFEVQVLLSVPVSNMVLVHTPPDSSRVTIEPKPRFVLLESWTLDFDPSDVYNSGIPAATTYKHGIVLFRSLFSLLRLLPTWKLYQRLRRKMGGINRNANFGIQLRVRSYSGKDDILSFGECNE
;
A
#
# COMPACT_ATOMS: atom_id res chain seq x y z
N MET A 1 -1.26 -14.41 40.24
CA MET A 1 -1.04 -15.46 39.23
C MET A 1 -0.99 -14.77 37.88
N SER A 2 0.20 -14.53 37.34
CA SER A 2 0.35 -14.02 35.97
C SER A 2 -0.02 -15.14 35.00
N ASN A 3 -1.13 -15.00 34.29
CA ASN A 3 -1.40 -15.88 33.14
C ASN A 3 -0.34 -15.56 32.09
N ALA A 4 0.69 -16.40 32.01
CA ALA A 4 1.62 -16.37 30.89
C ALA A 4 0.80 -16.65 29.63
N ILE A 5 0.84 -15.74 28.65
CA ILE A 5 0.19 -15.93 27.36
C ILE A 5 0.83 -17.17 26.71
N ASP A 6 -0.01 -18.08 26.22
CA ASP A 6 0.45 -19.32 25.58
C ASP A 6 1.35 -18.98 24.37
N PRO A 7 2.60 -19.50 24.30
CA PRO A 7 3.49 -19.29 23.16
C PRO A 7 2.84 -19.62 21.81
N GLN A 8 1.91 -20.59 21.78
CA GLN A 8 1.19 -20.95 20.57
C GLN A 8 0.23 -19.85 20.11
N GLU A 9 -0.40 -19.11 21.04
CA GLU A 9 -1.28 -17.99 20.72
C GLU A 9 -0.50 -16.80 20.16
N ILE A 10 0.70 -16.53 20.71
CA ILE A 10 1.60 -15.49 20.21
C ILE A 10 2.01 -15.80 18.76
N ALA A 11 2.43 -17.03 18.49
CA ALA A 11 2.81 -17.45 17.12
C ALA A 11 1.64 -17.33 16.12
N ARG A 12 0.40 -17.62 16.55
CA ARG A 12 -0.80 -17.42 15.72
C ARG A 12 -1.06 -15.93 15.48
N ALA A 13 -0.92 -15.09 16.50
CA ALA A 13 -1.09 -13.65 16.37
C ALA A 13 -0.06 -13.05 15.42
N ASP A 14 1.22 -13.44 15.54
CA ASP A 14 2.29 -13.03 14.62
C ASP A 14 1.99 -13.44 13.18
N THR A 15 1.47 -14.66 12.98
CA THR A 15 1.08 -15.14 11.64
C THR A 15 -0.06 -14.29 11.06
N ILE A 16 -1.08 -13.98 11.86
CA ILE A 16 -2.20 -13.13 11.43
C ILE A 16 -1.71 -11.72 11.10
N ALA A 17 -0.88 -11.14 11.97
CA ALA A 17 -0.29 -9.81 11.76
C ALA A 17 0.52 -9.78 10.46
N PHE A 18 1.45 -10.72 10.28
CA PHE A 18 2.23 -10.86 9.05
C PHE A 18 1.35 -10.83 7.80
N HIS A 19 0.31 -11.68 7.76
CA HIS A 19 -0.59 -11.72 6.62
C HIS A 19 -1.41 -10.44 6.48
N PHE A 20 -1.80 -9.79 7.58
CA PHE A 20 -2.51 -8.51 7.54
C PHE A 20 -1.67 -7.42 6.86
N TYR A 21 -0.41 -7.25 7.25
CA TYR A 21 0.50 -6.29 6.64
C TYR A 21 0.75 -6.58 5.15
N THR A 22 1.05 -7.83 4.79
CA THR A 22 1.27 -8.18 3.39
C THR A 22 0.01 -8.05 2.55
N LYS A 23 -1.17 -8.37 3.11
CA LYS A 23 -2.45 -8.33 2.41
C LYS A 23 -2.82 -6.91 2.02
N LEU A 24 -2.55 -5.93 2.89
CA LEU A 24 -2.75 -4.52 2.58
C LEU A 24 -2.02 -4.14 1.29
N PHE A 25 -0.73 -4.46 1.20
CA PHE A 25 0.07 -4.19 0.01
C PHE A 25 -0.52 -4.85 -1.24
N TYR A 26 -0.82 -6.16 -1.19
CA TYR A 26 -1.31 -6.89 -2.36
C TYR A 26 -2.67 -6.40 -2.86
N VAL A 27 -3.58 -6.05 -1.95
CA VAL A 27 -4.91 -5.55 -2.30
C VAL A 27 -4.82 -4.16 -2.94
N ILE A 28 -3.96 -3.28 -2.42
CA ILE A 28 -3.71 -1.97 -3.05
C ILE A 28 -3.04 -2.18 -4.41
N ASN A 29 -2.03 -3.06 -4.49
CA ASN A 29 -1.29 -3.33 -5.72
C ASN A 29 -2.23 -3.79 -6.84
N GLN A 30 -3.06 -4.79 -6.55
CA GLN A 30 -4.05 -5.31 -7.49
C GLN A 30 -5.03 -4.24 -7.99
N ALA A 31 -5.37 -3.26 -7.14
CA ALA A 31 -6.32 -2.20 -7.49
C ALA A 31 -5.68 -0.99 -8.20
N ARG A 32 -4.35 -0.93 -8.31
CA ARG A 32 -3.62 0.27 -8.75
C ARG A 32 -2.58 0.00 -9.82
N ALA A 33 -1.85 -1.11 -9.74
CA ALA A 33 -0.74 -1.42 -10.63
C ALA A 33 -1.21 -1.48 -12.08
N THR A 34 -0.57 -0.67 -12.92
CA THR A 34 -0.81 -0.68 -14.37
C THR A 34 0.03 -1.72 -15.10
N GLU A 35 1.07 -2.23 -14.45
CA GLU A 35 1.82 -3.37 -14.96
C GLU A 35 0.90 -4.59 -15.06
N GLY A 36 1.08 -5.37 -16.13
CA GLY A 36 0.26 -6.56 -16.35
C GLY A 36 0.39 -7.54 -15.17
N PRO A 37 -0.68 -8.28 -14.83
CA PRO A 37 -0.58 -9.30 -13.78
C PRO A 37 0.50 -10.30 -14.16
N ASN A 38 1.44 -10.55 -13.25
CA ASN A 38 2.43 -11.60 -13.42
C ASN A 38 1.69 -12.95 -13.43
N PRO A 39 1.67 -13.70 -14.55
CA PRO A 39 0.91 -14.95 -14.64
C PRO A 39 1.45 -16.05 -13.71
N ASN A 40 2.69 -15.89 -13.22
CA ASN A 40 3.34 -16.81 -12.31
C ASN A 40 3.29 -16.35 -10.84
N ALA A 41 2.64 -15.21 -10.55
CA ALA A 41 2.50 -14.74 -9.18
C ALA A 41 1.68 -15.73 -8.35
N LYS A 42 2.22 -16.15 -7.21
CA LYS A 42 1.48 -16.91 -6.20
C LYS A 42 0.31 -16.06 -5.71
N SER A 43 -0.81 -16.68 -5.36
CA SER A 43 -1.94 -15.97 -4.79
C SER A 43 -2.00 -16.12 -3.28
N ASP A 44 -2.11 -14.98 -2.58
CA ASP A 44 -2.47 -14.95 -1.17
C ASP A 44 -4.00 -15.03 -1.05
N LYS A 45 -4.46 -16.01 -0.26
CA LYS A 45 -5.89 -16.30 -0.02
C LYS A 45 -6.33 -15.96 1.40
N TRP A 46 -5.50 -15.25 2.16
CA TRP A 46 -5.83 -14.87 3.54
C TRP A 46 -7.01 -13.90 3.57
N PHE A 47 -7.73 -13.92 4.70
CA PHE A 47 -8.91 -13.11 4.95
C PHE A 47 -10.04 -13.32 3.93
N ASN A 48 -10.11 -14.51 3.33
CA ASN A 48 -11.12 -14.91 2.36
C ASN A 48 -11.23 -13.96 1.16
N LEU A 49 -10.08 -13.42 0.74
CA LEU A 49 -9.94 -12.58 -0.45
C LEU A 49 -8.72 -13.09 -1.20
N GLU A 50 -8.82 -13.30 -2.51
CA GLU A 50 -7.68 -13.71 -3.33
C GLU A 50 -7.00 -12.48 -3.94
N SER A 51 -5.70 -12.32 -3.70
CA SER A 51 -4.88 -11.27 -4.28
C SER A 51 -3.56 -11.85 -4.77
N PRO A 52 -3.07 -11.48 -5.97
CA PRO A 52 -1.76 -11.90 -6.43
C PRO A 52 -0.66 -11.28 -5.57
N ASP A 53 0.34 -12.07 -5.21
CA ASP A 53 1.56 -11.59 -4.60
C ASP A 53 2.30 -10.66 -5.58
N SER A 54 3.19 -9.83 -5.06
CA SER A 54 3.97 -8.90 -5.85
C SER A 54 5.41 -8.86 -5.38
N GLU A 55 6.33 -8.90 -6.32
CA GLU A 55 7.76 -8.70 -6.09
C GLU A 55 8.11 -7.24 -5.72
N LEU A 56 7.15 -6.31 -5.89
CA LEU A 56 7.30 -4.91 -5.47
C LEU A 56 7.29 -4.75 -3.94
N LEU A 57 6.87 -5.77 -3.19
CA LEU A 57 7.01 -5.79 -1.74
C LEU A 57 8.40 -6.32 -1.39
N PRO A 58 9.33 -5.47 -0.88
CA PRO A 58 10.67 -5.92 -0.55
C PRO A 58 10.65 -7.03 0.49
N LYS A 59 11.57 -7.97 0.38
CA LYS A 59 11.65 -9.12 1.30
C LYS A 59 11.88 -8.63 2.74
N GLU A 60 12.70 -7.60 2.91
CA GLU A 60 13.03 -7.00 4.20
C GLU A 60 11.78 -6.38 4.84
N ALA A 61 10.99 -5.65 4.04
CA ALA A 61 9.71 -5.09 4.49
C ALA A 61 8.72 -6.17 4.91
N ARG A 62 8.68 -7.28 4.15
CA ARG A 62 7.83 -8.43 4.47
C ARG A 62 8.29 -9.15 5.74
N ASP A 63 9.59 -9.35 5.89
CA ASP A 63 10.18 -10.13 6.97
C ASP A 63 10.13 -9.39 8.31
N ALA A 64 10.07 -8.06 8.30
CA ALA A 64 9.89 -7.22 9.50
C ALA A 64 8.65 -7.58 10.33
N PHE A 65 7.59 -8.11 9.70
CA PHE A 65 6.32 -8.43 10.37
C PHE A 65 6.15 -9.91 10.72
N LYS A 66 7.15 -10.76 10.48
CA LYS A 66 7.07 -12.21 10.80
C LYS A 66 7.02 -12.50 12.31
N SER A 67 7.56 -11.60 13.12
CA SER A 67 7.64 -11.76 14.57
C SER A 67 7.41 -10.41 15.24
N ILE A 68 6.24 -9.80 14.97
CA ILE A 68 5.90 -8.47 15.47
C ILE A 68 5.87 -8.43 17.01
N SER A 69 5.52 -9.54 17.65
CA SER A 69 5.59 -9.71 19.11
C SER A 69 6.98 -9.44 19.70
N SER A 70 8.05 -9.75 18.97
CA SER A 70 9.44 -9.50 19.42
C SER A 70 9.85 -8.03 19.37
N LEU A 71 9.06 -7.19 18.69
CA LEU A 71 9.29 -5.75 18.55
C LEU A 71 8.59 -4.95 19.67
N ILE A 72 7.85 -5.61 20.56
CA ILE A 72 7.18 -4.99 21.71
C ILE A 72 8.02 -5.28 22.97
N PRO A 73 8.34 -4.31 23.84
CA PRO A 73 7.91 -2.92 23.89
C PRO A 73 8.99 -1.99 23.32
N SER A 74 9.34 -2.11 22.04
CA SER A 74 10.20 -1.10 21.41
C SER A 74 9.40 0.20 21.26
N PRO A 75 9.96 1.38 21.57
CA PRO A 75 9.31 2.64 21.28
C PRO A 75 9.09 2.75 19.76
N GLY A 76 7.83 2.62 19.34
CA GLY A 76 7.35 2.81 17.98
C GLY A 76 7.76 1.71 17.00
N ILE A 77 6.88 0.74 16.76
CA ILE A 77 6.94 -0.02 15.50
C ILE A 77 6.75 1.01 14.39
N GLU A 78 7.72 1.14 13.49
CA GLU A 78 7.60 2.10 12.38
C GLU A 78 6.35 1.78 11.56
N PRO A 79 5.46 2.75 11.32
CA PRO A 79 4.24 2.50 10.56
C PRO A 79 4.54 1.95 9.17
N PHE A 80 3.80 0.92 8.77
CA PHE A 80 3.92 0.37 7.43
C PHE A 80 3.21 1.29 6.43
N GLU A 81 3.98 2.14 5.75
CA GLU A 81 3.47 3.08 4.75
C GLU A 81 3.66 2.56 3.32
N VAL A 82 2.53 2.38 2.62
CA VAL A 82 2.45 2.03 1.20
C VAL A 82 2.07 3.27 0.40
N GLN A 83 2.93 3.66 -0.54
CA GLN A 83 2.70 4.80 -1.41
C GLN A 83 2.28 4.35 -2.81
N VAL A 84 1.23 4.97 -3.34
CA VAL A 84 0.76 4.80 -4.71
C VAL A 84 1.25 5.98 -5.53
N LEU A 85 2.06 5.70 -6.55
CA LEU A 85 2.76 6.71 -7.33
C LEU A 85 2.36 6.65 -8.80
N LEU A 86 2.15 7.81 -9.40
CA LEU A 86 2.14 7.98 -10.85
C LEU A 86 3.58 8.08 -11.35
N SER A 87 4.03 7.14 -12.18
CA SER A 87 5.32 7.23 -12.86
C SER A 87 5.25 8.22 -14.01
N VAL A 88 6.14 9.19 -13.97
CA VAL A 88 6.27 10.22 -15.00
C VAL A 88 7.33 9.76 -16.00
N PRO A 89 7.00 9.66 -17.29
CA PRO A 89 7.91 9.19 -18.32
C PRO A 89 9.09 10.15 -18.52
N VAL A 90 10.29 9.61 -18.62
CA VAL A 90 11.47 10.38 -19.03
C VAL A 90 11.33 10.71 -20.52
N SER A 91 10.94 11.94 -20.80
CA SER A 91 10.71 12.44 -22.16
C SER A 91 10.94 13.95 -22.18
N ASN A 92 11.12 14.51 -23.38
CA ASN A 92 11.17 15.95 -23.62
C ASN A 92 9.80 16.65 -23.45
N MET A 93 8.75 15.91 -23.06
CA MET A 93 7.43 16.48 -22.80
C MET A 93 7.36 17.13 -21.43
N VAL A 94 6.65 18.25 -21.38
CA VAL A 94 6.39 19.03 -20.16
C VAL A 94 5.23 18.43 -19.36
N LEU A 95 5.39 18.34 -18.03
CA LEU A 95 4.32 17.93 -17.13
C LEU A 95 3.46 19.15 -16.78
N VAL A 96 2.14 19.05 -16.96
CA VAL A 96 1.21 20.17 -16.74
C VAL A 96 0.07 19.69 -15.84
N HIS A 97 -0.20 20.45 -14.79
CA HIS A 97 -1.37 20.30 -13.94
C HIS A 97 -2.46 21.30 -14.35
N THR A 98 -3.70 20.84 -14.43
CA THR A 98 -4.86 21.71 -14.69
C THR A 98 -5.75 21.68 -13.46
N PRO A 99 -5.64 22.68 -12.55
CA PRO A 99 -6.52 22.77 -11.40
C PRO A 99 -7.98 22.98 -11.84
N PRO A 100 -8.98 22.62 -11.01
CA PRO A 100 -10.39 22.78 -11.35
C PRO A 100 -10.79 24.21 -11.71
N ASP A 101 -10.21 25.19 -11.01
CA ASP A 101 -10.64 26.59 -11.04
C ASP A 101 -9.60 27.54 -11.65
N SER A 102 -8.51 27.01 -12.21
CA SER A 102 -7.42 27.85 -12.73
C SER A 102 -6.89 27.41 -14.09
N SER A 103 -6.08 28.28 -14.69
CA SER A 103 -5.34 27.95 -15.90
C SER A 103 -4.29 26.86 -15.65
N ARG A 104 -3.85 26.24 -16.75
CA ARG A 104 -2.84 25.17 -16.77
C ARG A 104 -1.52 25.67 -16.19
N VAL A 105 -0.98 24.94 -15.22
CA VAL A 105 0.31 25.22 -14.56
C VAL A 105 1.32 24.16 -14.95
N THR A 106 2.47 24.60 -15.44
CA THR A 106 3.61 23.74 -15.73
C THR A 106 4.32 23.35 -14.42
N ILE A 107 4.65 22.07 -14.25
CA ILE A 107 5.39 21.56 -13.08
C ILE A 107 6.88 21.47 -13.43
N GLU A 108 7.71 22.27 -12.75
CA GLU A 108 9.17 22.24 -12.86
C GLU A 108 9.82 22.24 -11.46
N PRO A 109 10.89 21.44 -11.24
CA PRO A 109 11.45 20.45 -12.16
C PRO A 109 10.48 19.29 -12.41
N LYS A 110 10.62 18.61 -13.56
CA LYS A 110 9.76 17.46 -13.92
C LYS A 110 10.05 16.30 -12.94
N PRO A 111 9.11 15.94 -12.05
CA PRO A 111 9.34 14.88 -11.08
C PRO A 111 9.37 13.52 -11.78
N ARG A 112 10.05 12.54 -11.19
CA ARG A 112 9.98 11.14 -11.65
C ARG A 112 8.67 10.49 -11.25
N PHE A 113 8.14 10.90 -10.10
CA PHE A 113 6.92 10.35 -9.53
C PHE A 113 6.02 11.43 -8.97
N VAL A 114 4.71 11.22 -9.06
CA VAL A 114 3.72 12.05 -8.35
C VAL A 114 3.00 11.16 -7.35
N LEU A 115 2.95 11.58 -6.09
CA LEU A 115 2.22 10.87 -5.04
C LEU A 115 0.71 10.99 -5.30
N LEU A 116 0.01 9.85 -5.35
CA LEU A 116 -1.44 9.79 -5.54
C LEU A 116 -2.17 9.40 -4.26
N GLU A 117 -1.63 8.46 -3.50
CA GLU A 117 -2.19 7.98 -2.24
C GLU A 117 -1.05 7.58 -1.30
N SER A 118 -1.21 7.79 0.00
CA SER A 118 -0.40 7.17 1.05
C SER A 118 -1.32 6.39 1.98
N TRP A 119 -1.00 5.12 2.20
CA TRP A 119 -1.72 4.19 3.05
C TRP A 119 -0.82 3.77 4.19
N THR A 120 -1.15 4.19 5.39
CA THR A 120 -0.37 3.88 6.59
C THR A 120 -1.11 2.87 7.44
N LEU A 121 -0.43 1.79 7.80
CA LEU A 121 -0.87 0.85 8.81
C LEU A 121 0.01 1.02 10.04
N ASP A 122 -0.62 1.45 11.13
CA ASP A 122 0.02 1.66 12.42
C ASP A 122 -0.41 0.60 13.42
N PHE A 123 0.49 0.22 14.31
CA PHE A 123 0.22 -0.71 15.40
C PHE A 123 0.48 -0.01 16.72
N ASP A 124 -0.60 0.23 17.45
CA ASP A 124 -0.54 0.83 18.78
C ASP A 124 -0.45 -0.27 19.86
N PRO A 125 0.70 -0.42 20.54
CA PRO A 125 0.85 -1.39 21.62
C PRO A 125 0.17 -0.96 22.94
N SER A 126 -0.34 0.28 23.03
CA SER A 126 -0.85 0.86 24.28
C SER A 126 -2.06 0.11 24.85
N ASP A 127 -2.80 -0.63 24.02
CA ASP A 127 -4.02 -1.35 24.40
C ASP A 127 -3.84 -2.89 24.49
N VAL A 128 -2.59 -3.37 24.44
CA VAL A 128 -2.25 -4.80 24.49
C VAL A 128 -2.68 -5.44 25.82
N TYR A 129 -2.76 -4.66 26.91
CA TYR A 129 -3.11 -5.17 28.24
C TYR A 129 -4.62 -5.26 28.52
N ASN A 130 -5.48 -4.63 27.69
CA ASN A 130 -6.92 -4.54 27.98
C ASN A 130 -7.81 -5.35 27.04
N SER A 131 -7.34 -5.73 25.85
CA SER A 131 -8.25 -6.16 24.78
C SER A 131 -8.64 -7.64 24.86
N GLY A 132 -7.79 -8.56 25.32
CA GLY A 132 -8.14 -9.99 25.52
C GLY A 132 -8.81 -10.68 24.31
N ILE A 133 -8.71 -10.09 23.11
CA ILE A 133 -9.47 -10.54 21.93
C ILE A 133 -8.81 -11.80 21.39
N PRO A 134 -9.55 -12.92 21.26
CA PRO A 134 -9.00 -14.13 20.67
C PRO A 134 -8.54 -13.91 19.23
N ALA A 135 -7.41 -14.51 18.84
CA ALA A 135 -6.84 -14.44 17.50
C ALA A 135 -7.86 -14.77 16.38
N ALA A 136 -8.78 -15.71 16.63
CA ALA A 136 -9.84 -16.07 15.69
C ALA A 136 -10.82 -14.91 15.42
N THR A 137 -11.12 -14.11 16.44
CA THR A 137 -11.98 -12.92 16.33
C THR A 137 -11.25 -11.82 15.56
N THR A 138 -9.98 -11.59 15.85
CA THR A 138 -9.12 -10.65 15.09
C THR A 138 -9.05 -11.02 13.60
N TYR A 139 -8.91 -12.31 13.27
CA TYR A 139 -8.94 -12.77 11.88
C TYR A 139 -10.28 -12.46 11.19
N LYS A 140 -11.42 -12.67 11.88
CA LYS A 140 -12.75 -12.33 11.36
C LYS A 140 -12.92 -10.83 11.12
N HIS A 141 -12.39 -9.98 12.00
CA HIS A 141 -12.36 -8.53 11.78
C HIS A 141 -11.53 -8.18 10.54
N GLY A 142 -10.38 -8.82 10.35
CA GLY A 142 -9.57 -8.70 9.14
C GLY A 142 -10.35 -9.02 7.85
N ILE A 143 -11.19 -10.07 7.85
CA ILE A 143 -12.05 -10.41 6.70
C ILE A 143 -12.95 -9.23 6.31
N VAL A 144 -13.65 -8.64 7.29
CA VAL A 144 -14.58 -7.53 7.02
C VAL A 144 -13.82 -6.29 6.54
N LEU A 145 -12.68 -5.99 7.17
CA LEU A 145 -11.82 -4.86 6.81
C LEU A 145 -11.28 -4.99 5.37
N PHE A 146 -10.75 -6.14 4.97
CA PHE A 146 -10.21 -6.27 3.61
C PHE A 146 -11.30 -6.22 2.54
N ARG A 147 -12.53 -6.64 2.84
CA ARG A 147 -13.67 -6.45 1.93
C ARG A 147 -14.10 -4.99 1.81
N SER A 148 -14.13 -4.26 2.93
CA SER A 148 -14.44 -2.82 2.88
C SER A 148 -13.33 -2.05 2.17
N LEU A 149 -12.06 -2.36 2.43
CA LEU A 149 -10.90 -1.77 1.75
C LEU A 149 -10.93 -2.04 0.23
N PHE A 150 -11.18 -3.29 -0.17
CA PHE A 150 -11.28 -3.66 -1.59
C PHE A 150 -12.38 -2.86 -2.31
N SER A 151 -13.47 -2.56 -1.61
CA SER A 151 -14.57 -1.75 -2.12
C SER A 151 -14.19 -0.27 -2.18
N LEU A 152 -13.62 0.27 -1.11
CA LEU A 152 -13.13 1.65 -1.00
C LEU A 152 -12.13 1.99 -2.11
N LEU A 153 -11.18 1.09 -2.38
CA LEU A 153 -10.18 1.28 -3.43
C LEU A 153 -10.77 1.52 -4.81
N ARG A 154 -12.01 1.07 -5.09
CA ARG A 154 -12.70 1.29 -6.37
C ARG A 154 -13.52 2.59 -6.42
N LEU A 155 -13.71 3.25 -5.28
CA LEU A 155 -14.42 4.52 -5.17
C LEU A 155 -13.47 5.72 -5.25
N LEU A 156 -12.21 5.54 -4.86
CA LEU A 156 -11.22 6.61 -4.83
C LEU A 156 -10.85 7.14 -6.23
N PRO A 157 -10.46 8.42 -6.36
CA PRO A 157 -10.12 9.05 -7.64
C PRO A 157 -9.06 8.30 -8.45
N THR A 158 -8.07 7.72 -7.76
CA THR A 158 -6.98 6.96 -8.39
C THR A 158 -7.49 5.76 -9.19
N TRP A 159 -8.61 5.14 -8.79
CA TRP A 159 -9.22 4.08 -9.59
C TRP A 159 -9.70 4.58 -10.96
N LYS A 160 -10.28 5.78 -11.02
CA LYS A 160 -10.67 6.40 -12.29
C LYS A 160 -9.45 6.70 -13.15
N LEU A 161 -8.34 7.14 -12.55
CA LEU A 161 -7.07 7.33 -13.24
C LEU A 161 -6.51 6.02 -13.78
N TYR A 162 -6.43 4.97 -12.95
CA TYR A 162 -6.03 3.62 -13.34
C TYR A 162 -6.85 3.12 -14.55
N GLN A 163 -8.18 3.23 -14.49
CA GLN A 163 -9.04 2.81 -15.61
C GLN A 163 -8.73 3.59 -16.90
N ARG A 164 -8.49 4.90 -16.81
CA ARG A 164 -8.12 5.73 -17.96
C ARG A 164 -6.77 5.33 -18.55
N LEU A 165 -5.78 5.05 -17.71
CA LEU A 165 -4.46 4.59 -18.14
C LEU A 165 -4.55 3.23 -18.84
N ARG A 166 -5.30 2.28 -18.26
CA ARG A 166 -5.44 0.92 -18.81
C ARG A 166 -6.19 0.87 -20.14
N ARG A 167 -7.29 1.63 -20.30
CA ARG A 167 -8.07 1.67 -21.56
C ARG A 167 -7.25 2.15 -22.75
N LYS A 168 -6.31 3.07 -22.52
CA LYS A 168 -5.49 3.70 -23.56
C LYS A 168 -4.18 2.96 -23.84
N MET A 169 -3.93 1.83 -23.18
CA MET A 169 -2.76 0.97 -23.43
C MET A 169 -2.92 0.11 -24.71
N GLY A 170 -4.14 -0.05 -25.23
CA GLY A 170 -4.45 -0.84 -26.43
C GLY A 170 -4.65 -0.06 -27.73
N GLY A 171 -4.34 1.25 -27.77
CA GLY A 171 -4.53 2.11 -28.95
C GLY A 171 -3.24 2.72 -29.49
N ILE A 172 -3.22 3.06 -30.79
CA ILE A 172 -2.06 3.61 -31.53
C ILE A 172 -1.50 4.92 -30.94
N ASN A 173 -2.32 5.70 -30.25
CA ASN A 173 -1.88 6.88 -29.49
C ASN A 173 -1.54 6.48 -28.06
N ARG A 174 -0.30 6.03 -27.87
CA ARG A 174 0.28 5.74 -26.56
C ARG A 174 0.04 6.95 -25.66
N ASN A 175 -0.66 6.76 -24.53
CA ASN A 175 -0.44 7.60 -23.35
C ASN A 175 1.07 7.78 -23.22
N ALA A 176 1.56 8.94 -22.77
CA ALA A 176 2.98 9.26 -22.78
C ALA A 176 3.92 8.31 -21.99
N ASN A 177 3.50 7.08 -21.65
CA ASN A 177 4.11 6.03 -20.84
C ASN A 177 3.95 6.28 -19.34
N PHE A 178 2.88 6.98 -18.95
CA PHE A 178 2.47 7.04 -17.54
C PHE A 178 2.01 5.66 -17.06
N GLY A 179 2.47 5.26 -15.88
CA GLY A 179 2.02 4.07 -15.16
C GLY A 179 1.73 4.39 -13.70
N ILE A 180 1.08 3.46 -13.01
CA ILE A 180 0.92 3.51 -11.55
C ILE A 180 1.70 2.35 -10.96
N GLN A 181 2.54 2.67 -9.98
CA GLN A 181 3.34 1.69 -9.24
C GLN A 181 3.20 1.91 -7.73
N LEU A 182 3.51 0.88 -6.96
CA LEU A 182 3.52 0.92 -5.50
C LEU A 182 4.95 0.87 -4.99
N ARG A 183 5.14 1.42 -3.80
CA ARG A 183 6.37 1.23 -3.02
C ARG A 183 6.09 1.28 -1.52
N VAL A 184 6.97 0.67 -0.74
CA VAL A 184 7.00 0.84 0.73
C VAL A 184 7.97 1.97 1.06
N ARG A 185 7.52 2.98 1.82
CA ARG A 185 8.28 4.23 2.04
C ARG A 185 9.66 3.98 2.67
N SER A 186 9.72 3.19 3.73
CA SER A 186 10.95 2.94 4.50
C SER A 186 12.03 2.19 3.72
N TYR A 187 11.66 1.54 2.61
CA TYR A 187 12.55 0.70 1.79
C TYR A 187 12.78 1.28 0.40
N SER A 188 12.37 2.53 0.15
CA SER A 188 12.55 3.19 -1.14
C SER A 188 13.47 4.40 -1.02
N GLY A 189 14.26 4.64 -2.08
CA GLY A 189 15.12 5.81 -2.16
C GLY A 189 14.34 7.13 -2.11
N LYS A 190 15.05 8.21 -1.77
CA LYS A 190 14.58 9.59 -1.96
C LYS A 190 14.55 9.92 -3.47
N ASP A 191 13.65 9.29 -4.20
CA ASP A 191 13.38 9.65 -5.59
C ASP A 191 12.65 11.01 -5.63
N ASP A 192 12.83 11.76 -6.73
CA ASP A 192 12.14 13.04 -6.98
C ASP A 192 10.63 12.84 -7.10
N ILE A 193 9.96 12.92 -5.96
CA ILE A 193 8.52 12.75 -5.81
C ILE A 193 7.89 14.09 -5.54
N LEU A 194 6.93 14.44 -6.38
CA LEU A 194 6.00 15.51 -6.08
C LEU A 194 4.97 15.01 -5.06
N SER A 195 5.08 15.47 -3.81
CA SER A 195 4.17 15.16 -2.71
C SER A 195 2.97 16.11 -2.66
N PHE A 196 1.98 15.79 -1.81
CA PHE A 196 0.89 16.71 -1.51
C PHE A 196 1.41 17.86 -0.66
N GLY A 197 1.01 19.08 -1.04
CA GLY A 197 1.27 20.36 -0.36
C GLY A 197 2.03 20.26 0.95
N GLU A 198 3.35 20.48 0.88
CA GLU A 198 4.03 21.15 1.98
C GLU A 198 3.45 22.58 1.99
N CYS A 199 2.38 22.80 2.76
CA CYS A 199 2.11 24.14 3.25
C CYS A 199 3.31 24.48 4.13
N ASN A 200 4.26 25.24 3.58
CA ASN A 200 5.22 25.96 4.39
C ASN A 200 4.39 26.84 5.34
N GLU A 201 4.35 26.44 6.61
CA GLU A 201 3.98 27.32 7.72
C GLU A 201 5.07 28.36 7.94
#